data_AF-A0A290WT65-F1
#
_entry.id   AF-A0A290WT65-F1
#
_cell.length_a   1.000
_cell.length_b   1.000
_cell.length_c   1.000
_cell.angle_alpha   90.00
_cell.angle_beta   90.00
_cell.angle_gamma   90.00
#
_symmetry.space_group_name_H-M   'P 1'
#
loop_
_entity.id
_entity.type
_entity.pdbx_description
1 polymer ?
#
loop_
_entity_poly.entity_id
_entity_poly.type
_entity_poly.pdbx_seq_one_letter_code
_entity_poly.pdbx_strand_id
1 'polypeptide(L)'
;MVRSFRPALLCAATFLAPLAASAGEITLFEDAGFRGRPVTLRSDAGDLSRMGFNDKASSVIVRSGTWEVCKDANYRGNCRTFGPGRYGSMPGMNDAISSVREVGRPGHGGGDHRPDHRPSPPRPPRPEPERPHPGYPGHGHGGGHRPDMNGAVLLFPDAGMRGRPVRLDREVHDLGRYGFNDRAESIVVNYGRWEFCVDANFRGRCVVMGPGSYGRLHGGLDRRISSLRRVR
;
A
#
# COMPACT_ATOMS: atom_id res chain seq x y z
N MET A 1 0.35 69.85 -24.11
CA MET A 1 0.49 68.90 -22.97
C MET A 1 0.32 67.49 -23.51
N VAL A 2 1.39 66.69 -23.51
CA VAL A 2 1.40 65.31 -24.02
C VAL A 2 1.26 64.36 -22.81
N ARG A 3 0.37 63.37 -22.87
CA ARG A 3 0.41 62.20 -21.98
C ARG A 3 0.33 60.92 -22.80
N SER A 4 1.51 60.32 -22.96
CA SER A 4 1.73 58.99 -23.52
C SER A 4 1.37 57.94 -22.48
N PHE A 5 0.49 57.00 -22.83
CA PHE A 5 0.25 55.78 -22.05
C PHE A 5 0.92 54.62 -22.77
N ARG A 6 1.91 54.00 -22.11
CA ARG A 6 2.48 52.71 -22.51
C ARG A 6 1.82 51.61 -21.66
N PRO A 7 1.16 50.60 -22.25
CA PRO A 7 0.79 49.41 -21.48
C PRO A 7 2.02 48.51 -21.33
N ALA A 8 2.38 48.20 -20.08
CA ALA A 8 3.37 47.19 -19.77
C ALA A 8 2.74 45.80 -19.93
N LEU A 9 3.29 44.96 -20.80
CA LEU A 9 2.98 43.52 -20.83
C LEU A 9 3.60 42.86 -19.60
N LEU A 10 2.75 42.28 -18.74
CA LEU A 10 3.16 41.33 -17.71
C LEU A 10 3.19 39.93 -18.35
N CYS A 11 4.38 39.45 -18.71
CA CYS A 11 4.61 38.05 -19.03
C CYS A 11 4.55 37.23 -17.73
N ALA A 12 3.40 36.60 -17.45
CA ALA A 12 3.30 35.57 -16.42
C ALA A 12 3.95 34.27 -16.94
N ALA A 13 5.22 34.04 -16.59
CA ALA A 13 5.86 32.75 -16.83
C ALA A 13 5.30 31.73 -15.85
N THR A 14 4.41 30.86 -16.32
CA THR A 14 3.95 29.69 -15.58
C THR A 14 5.08 28.67 -15.54
N PHE A 15 5.78 28.59 -14.40
CA PHE A 15 6.67 27.47 -14.12
C PHE A 15 5.83 26.20 -14.03
N LEU A 16 5.78 25.43 -15.12
CA LEU A 16 5.40 24.02 -15.08
C LEU A 16 6.51 23.29 -14.32
N ALA A 17 6.37 23.19 -13.00
CA ALA A 17 7.18 22.27 -12.23
C ALA A 17 6.90 20.86 -12.78
N PRO A 18 7.90 20.13 -13.29
CA PRO A 18 7.69 18.75 -13.65
C PRO A 18 7.23 18.03 -12.38
N LEU A 19 6.07 17.37 -12.44
CA LEU A 19 5.66 16.39 -11.45
C LEU A 19 6.72 15.29 -11.47
N ALA A 20 7.78 15.45 -10.67
CA ALA A 20 8.70 14.39 -10.41
C ALA A 20 7.85 13.25 -9.85
N ALA A 21 7.67 12.19 -10.63
CA ALA A 21 7.10 10.96 -10.15
C ALA A 21 7.98 10.54 -8.97
N SER A 22 7.48 10.73 -7.75
CA SER A 22 8.18 10.39 -6.53
C SER A 22 8.37 8.89 -6.54
N ALA A 23 9.52 8.43 -7.02
CA ALA A 23 9.94 7.05 -6.84
C ALA A 23 10.02 6.77 -5.35
N GLY A 24 9.37 5.71 -4.87
CA GLY A 24 9.59 5.19 -3.53
C GLY A 24 11.08 4.92 -3.28
N GLU A 25 11.47 4.89 -2.01
CA GLU A 25 12.83 4.58 -1.57
C GLU A 25 12.77 3.65 -0.35
N ILE A 26 13.47 2.52 -0.45
CA ILE A 26 13.63 1.52 0.61
C ILE A 26 15.11 1.24 0.84
N THR A 27 15.52 1.09 2.09
CA THR A 27 16.87 0.70 2.49
C THR A 27 16.80 -0.56 3.33
N LEU A 28 17.41 -1.64 2.86
CA LEU A 28 17.59 -2.89 3.60
C LEU A 28 18.93 -2.87 4.33
N PHE A 29 18.99 -3.49 5.51
CA PHE A 29 20.18 -3.59 6.35
C PHE A 29 20.46 -5.04 6.72
N GLU A 30 21.73 -5.45 6.71
CA GLU A 30 22.13 -6.83 7.02
C GLU A 30 21.76 -7.24 8.44
N ASP A 31 21.90 -6.34 9.41
CA ASP A 31 21.64 -6.65 10.81
C ASP A 31 20.36 -5.99 11.32
N ALA A 32 19.82 -6.55 12.41
CA ALA A 32 18.73 -5.94 13.16
C ALA A 32 19.14 -4.57 13.75
N GLY A 33 18.18 -3.66 13.86
CA GLY A 33 18.41 -2.31 14.40
C GLY A 33 19.17 -1.38 13.46
N PHE A 34 19.07 -1.59 12.14
CA PHE A 34 19.65 -0.74 11.08
C PHE A 34 21.18 -0.73 11.08
N ARG A 35 21.79 -1.90 11.33
CA ARG A 35 23.24 -2.10 11.39
C ARG A 35 23.71 -2.97 10.21
N GLY A 36 25.03 -3.10 10.07
CA GLY A 36 25.64 -3.83 8.97
C GLY A 36 25.56 -3.05 7.65
N ARG A 37 25.78 -3.73 6.53
CA ARG A 37 25.78 -3.09 5.21
C ARG A 37 24.37 -2.67 4.79
N PRO A 38 24.15 -1.41 4.34
CA PRO A 38 22.88 -0.99 3.76
C PRO A 38 22.84 -1.21 2.25
N VAL A 39 21.65 -1.53 1.72
CA VAL A 39 21.33 -1.45 0.27
C VAL A 39 20.07 -0.61 0.10
N THR A 40 20.20 0.51 -0.63
CA THR A 40 19.08 1.42 -0.92
C THR A 40 18.59 1.23 -2.35
N LEU A 41 17.28 1.05 -2.51
CA LEU A 41 16.58 0.82 -3.76
C LEU A 41 15.54 1.93 -4.00
N ARG A 42 15.46 2.39 -5.25
CA ARG A 42 14.44 3.34 -5.74
C ARG A 42 13.60 2.78 -6.90
N SER A 43 13.89 1.54 -7.28
CA SER A 43 13.25 0.75 -8.30
C SER A 43 13.16 -0.70 -7.84
N ASP A 44 12.36 -1.48 -8.56
CA ASP A 44 12.22 -2.90 -8.26
C ASP A 44 13.54 -3.65 -8.44
N ALA A 45 13.74 -4.66 -7.60
CA ALA A 45 14.82 -5.61 -7.66
C ALA A 45 14.23 -7.02 -7.61
N GLY A 46 14.10 -7.65 -8.78
CA GLY A 46 13.62 -9.03 -8.89
C GLY A 46 14.59 -10.06 -8.30
N ASP A 47 15.85 -9.69 -8.05
CA ASP A 47 16.85 -10.61 -7.50
C ASP A 47 17.94 -9.79 -6.78
N LEU A 48 18.01 -9.93 -5.45
CA LEU A 48 18.99 -9.23 -4.61
C LEU A 48 20.40 -9.83 -4.70
N SER A 49 20.57 -11.03 -5.26
CA SER A 49 21.90 -11.64 -5.47
C SER A 49 22.77 -10.79 -6.39
N ARG A 50 22.16 -10.02 -7.31
CA ARG A 50 22.84 -9.09 -8.22
C ARG A 50 23.56 -7.94 -7.50
N MET A 51 23.20 -7.69 -6.24
CA MET A 51 23.84 -6.72 -5.35
C MET A 51 24.59 -7.40 -4.19
N GLY A 52 24.72 -8.74 -4.24
CA GLY A 52 25.29 -9.56 -3.17
C GLY A 52 24.50 -9.49 -1.87
N PHE A 53 23.19 -9.24 -1.92
CA PHE A 53 22.34 -8.98 -0.75
C PHE A 53 21.24 -10.02 -0.53
N ASN A 54 21.27 -11.14 -1.28
CA ASN A 54 20.31 -12.23 -1.12
C ASN A 54 20.40 -12.82 0.28
N ASP A 55 19.25 -13.02 0.94
CA ASP A 55 19.17 -13.68 2.25
C ASP A 55 20.01 -13.01 3.35
N LYS A 56 20.18 -11.68 3.27
CA LYS A 56 20.93 -10.93 4.28
C LYS A 56 20.11 -9.96 5.10
N ALA A 57 18.95 -9.54 4.61
CA ALA A 57 18.23 -8.45 5.23
C ALA A 57 17.67 -8.88 6.61
N SER A 58 17.96 -8.10 7.65
CA SER A 58 17.40 -8.27 9.01
C SER A 58 16.64 -7.04 9.54
N SER A 59 16.85 -5.84 8.94
CA SER A 59 16.01 -4.67 9.21
C SER A 59 15.83 -3.78 7.97
N VAL A 60 14.83 -2.91 8.00
CA VAL A 60 14.45 -2.10 6.82
C VAL A 60 13.97 -0.71 7.20
N ILE A 61 14.34 0.28 6.40
CA ILE A 61 13.79 1.63 6.44
C ILE A 61 13.14 1.92 5.10
N VAL A 62 11.85 2.24 5.10
CA VAL A 62 11.17 2.76 3.90
C VAL A 62 11.06 4.26 4.06
N ARG A 63 11.73 5.03 3.21
CA ARG A 63 11.64 6.49 3.22
C ARG A 63 10.37 6.98 2.53
N SER A 64 10.02 6.38 1.40
CA SER A 64 8.85 6.75 0.60
C SER A 64 8.34 5.57 -0.21
N GLY A 65 7.08 5.65 -0.64
CA GLY A 65 6.40 4.56 -1.35
C GLY A 65 5.97 3.41 -0.45
N THR A 66 5.35 2.40 -1.05
CA THR A 66 4.98 1.16 -0.38
C THR A 66 5.70 0.03 -1.09
N TRP A 67 6.41 -0.82 -0.36
CA TRP A 67 7.30 -1.82 -0.93
C TRP A 67 6.90 -3.22 -0.51
N GLU A 68 6.77 -4.12 -1.46
CA GLU A 68 6.65 -5.55 -1.21
C GLU A 68 8.04 -6.18 -1.23
N VAL A 69 8.37 -6.93 -0.18
CA VAL A 69 9.59 -7.75 -0.09
C VAL A 69 9.18 -9.21 -0.02
N CYS A 70 9.89 -10.06 -0.73
CA CYS A 70 9.55 -11.46 -0.92
C CYS A 70 10.74 -12.36 -0.59
N LYS A 71 10.44 -13.53 -0.04
CA LYS A 71 11.48 -14.48 0.32
C LYS A 71 12.24 -15.06 -0.87
N ASP A 72 11.53 -15.28 -1.96
CA ASP A 72 12.12 -15.84 -3.16
C ASP A 72 12.34 -14.75 -4.22
N ALA A 73 13.23 -15.03 -5.17
CA ALA A 73 13.45 -14.15 -6.32
C ALA A 73 12.18 -14.02 -7.19
N ASN A 74 12.13 -12.95 -7.97
CA ASN A 74 11.05 -12.59 -8.91
C ASN A 74 9.69 -12.41 -8.23
N TYR A 75 9.70 -11.87 -7.00
CA TYR A 75 8.51 -11.53 -6.22
C TYR A 75 7.63 -12.75 -5.88
N ARG A 76 8.28 -13.86 -5.49
CA ARG A 76 7.62 -15.14 -5.18
C ARG A 76 7.79 -15.54 -3.71
N GLY A 77 7.09 -16.60 -3.32
CA GLY A 77 7.17 -17.17 -1.98
C GLY A 77 6.35 -16.38 -0.97
N ASN A 78 6.84 -16.32 0.27
CA ASN A 78 6.20 -15.52 1.32
C ASN A 78 6.59 -14.05 1.12
N CYS A 79 5.61 -13.19 0.87
CA CYS A 79 5.81 -11.75 0.65
C CYS A 79 5.16 -10.93 1.77
N ARG A 80 5.72 -9.75 2.05
CA ARG A 80 5.19 -8.77 2.99
C ARG A 80 5.37 -7.37 2.46
N THR A 81 4.41 -6.53 2.78
CA THR A 81 4.39 -5.14 2.34
C THR A 81 4.75 -4.20 3.49
N PHE A 82 5.60 -3.22 3.19
CA PHE A 82 6.12 -2.22 4.11
C PHE A 82 5.87 -0.82 3.54
N GLY A 83 5.14 0.02 4.28
CA GLY A 83 5.05 1.44 3.97
C GLY A 83 6.15 2.26 4.64
N PRO A 84 6.12 3.60 4.49
CA PRO A 84 7.12 4.49 5.08
C PRO A 84 7.26 4.30 6.59
N GLY A 85 8.48 4.07 7.06
CA GLY A 85 8.73 3.71 8.45
C GLY A 85 10.09 3.06 8.67
N ARG A 86 10.38 2.72 9.93
CA ARG A 86 11.61 2.07 10.36
C ARG A 86 11.25 0.76 11.07
N TYR A 87 11.70 -0.36 10.53
CA TYR A 87 11.40 -1.70 11.01
C TYR A 87 12.71 -2.37 11.47
N GLY A 88 12.98 -2.30 12.77
CA GLY A 88 14.27 -2.71 13.35
C GLY A 88 14.50 -4.22 13.42
N SER A 89 13.50 -5.04 13.08
CA SER A 89 13.62 -6.50 12.97
C SER A 89 12.61 -7.01 11.95
N MET A 90 12.84 -8.20 11.42
CA MET A 90 11.94 -8.85 10.44
C MET A 90 11.54 -10.26 10.87
N PRO A 91 10.66 -10.42 11.88
CA PRO A 91 10.25 -11.72 12.39
C PRO A 91 9.67 -12.62 11.28
N GLY A 92 10.26 -13.79 11.03
CA GLY A 92 9.82 -14.72 10.00
C GLY A 92 10.31 -14.40 8.57
N MET A 93 11.11 -13.35 8.38
CA MET A 93 11.78 -13.00 7.11
C MET A 93 13.27 -12.62 7.27
N ASN A 94 13.80 -12.68 8.50
CA ASN A 94 15.22 -12.46 8.78
C ASN A 94 16.09 -13.35 7.90
N ASP A 95 17.09 -12.76 7.26
CA ASP A 95 18.05 -13.46 6.40
C ASP A 95 17.40 -14.32 5.31
N ALA A 96 16.26 -13.87 4.79
CA ALA A 96 15.49 -14.66 3.83
C ALA A 96 14.90 -13.84 2.68
N ILE A 97 15.22 -12.55 2.56
CA ILE A 97 14.67 -11.69 1.50
C ILE A 97 15.51 -11.82 0.23
N SER A 98 14.85 -12.10 -0.90
CA SER A 98 15.49 -12.27 -2.20
C SER A 98 14.98 -11.33 -3.29
N SER A 99 13.81 -10.70 -3.12
CA SER A 99 13.31 -9.69 -4.08
C SER A 99 12.44 -8.62 -3.45
N VAL A 100 12.38 -7.45 -4.11
CA VAL A 100 11.75 -6.24 -3.57
C VAL A 100 11.14 -5.42 -4.72
N ARG A 101 9.89 -4.96 -4.60
CA ARG A 101 9.25 -4.08 -5.60
C ARG A 101 8.38 -3.02 -4.96
N GLU A 102 8.23 -1.88 -5.62
CA GLU A 102 7.26 -0.88 -5.17
C GLU A 102 5.85 -1.27 -5.62
N VAL A 103 4.91 -1.36 -4.68
CA VAL A 103 3.50 -1.62 -4.96
C VAL A 103 2.76 -0.31 -5.15
N GLY A 104 1.91 -0.25 -6.18
CA GLY A 104 1.04 0.90 -6.46
C GLY A 104 1.56 1.91 -7.48
N ARG A 105 2.71 1.66 -8.15
CA ARG A 105 3.07 2.43 -9.35
C ARG A 105 2.21 1.99 -10.53
N PRO A 106 1.44 2.89 -11.18
CA PRO A 106 0.84 2.60 -12.47
C PRO A 106 1.97 2.40 -13.49
N GLY A 107 2.18 1.15 -13.94
CA GLY A 107 3.03 0.86 -15.10
C GLY A 107 4.45 0.36 -14.85
N HIS A 108 4.77 -0.24 -13.70
CA HIS A 108 6.03 -1.00 -13.52
C HIS A 108 5.73 -2.45 -13.12
N GLY A 109 5.13 -3.19 -14.05
CA GLY A 109 5.25 -4.64 -14.08
C GLY A 109 6.50 -4.98 -14.88
N GLY A 110 7.62 -5.17 -14.21
CA GLY A 110 8.88 -5.54 -14.85
C GLY A 110 8.74 -6.83 -15.66
N GLY A 111 9.14 -6.75 -16.92
CA GLY A 111 9.19 -7.87 -17.84
C GLY A 111 9.44 -7.39 -19.26
N ASP A 112 10.70 -7.18 -19.61
CA ASP A 112 11.16 -7.18 -21.00
C ASP A 112 10.79 -8.53 -21.61
N HIS A 113 9.59 -8.64 -22.18
CA HIS A 113 9.26 -9.62 -23.19
C HIS A 113 8.88 -8.78 -24.39
N ARG A 114 9.81 -8.59 -25.32
CA ARG A 114 9.48 -8.21 -26.69
C ARG A 114 8.46 -9.22 -27.20
N PRO A 115 7.20 -8.83 -27.46
CA PRO A 115 6.33 -9.69 -28.24
C PRO A 115 6.74 -9.46 -29.69
N ASP A 116 7.30 -10.48 -30.32
CA ASP A 116 7.43 -10.53 -31.77
C ASP A 116 6.09 -10.13 -32.38
N HIS A 117 6.12 -9.12 -33.25
CA HIS A 117 4.95 -8.62 -33.96
C HIS A 117 4.43 -9.72 -34.91
N ARG A 118 3.52 -10.57 -34.41
CA ARG A 118 2.61 -11.33 -35.26
C ARG A 118 1.24 -10.67 -35.21
N PRO A 119 0.71 -10.17 -36.35
CA PRO A 119 -0.65 -9.65 -36.40
C PRO A 119 -1.65 -10.74 -35.99
N SER A 120 -2.53 -10.42 -35.04
CA SER A 120 -3.65 -11.28 -34.68
C SER A 120 -4.73 -11.24 -35.78
N PRO A 121 -5.43 -12.36 -36.06
CA PRO A 121 -6.51 -12.38 -37.03
C PRO A 121 -7.72 -11.53 -36.56
N PRO A 122 -8.55 -11.02 -37.48
CA PRO A 122 -9.68 -10.15 -37.14
C PRO A 122 -10.74 -10.90 -36.33
N ARG A 123 -11.31 -10.20 -35.35
CA ARG A 123 -12.32 -10.71 -34.42
C ARG A 123 -13.70 -10.79 -35.11
N PRO A 124 -14.52 -11.82 -34.88
CA PRO A 124 -15.87 -11.89 -35.43
C PRO A 124 -16.81 -10.83 -34.82
N PRO A 125 -17.88 -10.44 -35.54
CA PRO A 125 -18.81 -9.40 -35.11
C PRO A 125 -19.59 -9.81 -33.85
N ARG A 126 -19.86 -8.83 -32.97
CA ARG A 126 -20.59 -9.01 -31.71
C ARG A 126 -22.10 -9.10 -31.98
N PRO A 127 -22.85 -9.98 -31.28
CA PRO A 127 -24.32 -9.92 -31.26
C PRO A 127 -24.82 -8.64 -30.57
N GLU A 128 -25.97 -8.14 -31.03
CA GLU A 128 -26.62 -6.91 -30.57
C GLU A 128 -27.09 -6.95 -29.11
N PRO A 129 -27.19 -5.80 -28.41
CA PRO A 129 -27.61 -5.75 -27.01
C PRO A 129 -29.13 -5.85 -26.84
N GLU A 130 -29.57 -6.77 -25.98
CA GLU A 130 -30.96 -6.87 -25.51
C GLU A 130 -31.35 -5.68 -24.63
N ARG A 131 -32.62 -5.28 -24.73
CA ARG A 131 -33.24 -4.10 -24.11
C ARG A 131 -33.37 -4.20 -22.57
N PRO A 132 -33.44 -3.07 -21.85
CA PRO A 132 -33.35 -3.05 -20.38
C PRO A 132 -34.70 -3.26 -19.69
N HIS A 133 -34.69 -3.99 -18.57
CA HIS A 133 -35.77 -4.06 -17.58
C HIS A 133 -35.50 -3.13 -16.37
N PRO A 134 -36.52 -2.63 -15.67
CA PRO A 134 -36.41 -1.44 -14.83
C PRO A 134 -36.25 -1.72 -13.32
N GLY A 135 -35.49 -0.83 -12.67
CA GLY A 135 -35.73 -0.35 -11.31
C GLY A 135 -34.91 -0.98 -10.17
N TYR A 136 -34.01 -0.21 -9.56
CA TYR A 136 -34.04 0.12 -8.12
C TYR A 136 -33.30 1.46 -7.86
N PRO A 137 -33.74 2.29 -6.90
CA PRO A 137 -33.25 3.66 -6.72
C PRO A 137 -31.85 3.70 -6.11
N GLY A 138 -30.93 4.39 -6.81
CA GLY A 138 -29.59 4.68 -6.33
C GLY A 138 -29.57 5.87 -5.37
N HIS A 139 -28.98 5.68 -4.18
CA HIS A 139 -28.58 6.79 -3.33
C HIS A 139 -27.28 7.42 -3.86
N GLY A 140 -27.40 8.68 -4.26
CA GLY A 140 -26.35 9.46 -4.91
C GLY A 140 -25.21 9.90 -3.99
N HIS A 141 -24.00 9.54 -4.44
CA HIS A 141 -22.80 10.36 -4.61
C HIS A 141 -22.35 11.39 -3.56
N GLY A 142 -21.20 11.09 -2.96
CA GLY A 142 -20.23 12.07 -2.47
C GLY A 142 -18.79 11.53 -2.55
N GLY A 143 -18.01 12.04 -3.51
CA GLY A 143 -16.54 12.13 -3.43
C GLY A 143 -15.68 10.88 -3.67
N GLY A 144 -15.37 10.59 -4.93
CA GLY A 144 -14.00 10.40 -5.45
C GLY A 144 -12.92 9.62 -4.67
N HIS A 145 -13.23 8.54 -3.94
CA HIS A 145 -12.23 7.52 -3.60
C HIS A 145 -12.55 6.29 -4.44
N ARG A 146 -11.64 5.94 -5.36
CA ARG A 146 -11.66 4.60 -5.96
C ARG A 146 -11.49 3.66 -4.77
N PRO A 147 -12.48 2.81 -4.43
CA PRO A 147 -12.30 1.84 -3.37
C PRO A 147 -11.15 0.97 -3.83
N ASP A 148 -10.07 1.02 -3.08
CA ASP A 148 -8.99 0.07 -3.16
C ASP A 148 -9.67 -1.29 -3.06
N MET A 149 -9.66 -2.08 -4.12
CA MET A 149 -10.34 -3.38 -4.14
C MET A 149 -9.82 -4.31 -3.03
N ASN A 150 -8.71 -3.94 -2.37
CA ASN A 150 -8.07 -4.64 -1.28
C ASN A 150 -8.41 -4.11 0.12
N GLY A 151 -9.12 -2.98 0.30
CA GLY A 151 -9.37 -2.37 1.61
C GLY A 151 -8.20 -1.52 2.13
N ALA A 152 -8.41 -0.37 2.77
CA ALA A 152 -7.32 0.36 3.46
C ALA A 152 -6.70 -0.41 4.63
N VAL A 153 -7.55 -1.13 5.36
CA VAL A 153 -7.21 -1.98 6.49
C VAL A 153 -7.93 -3.32 6.32
N LEU A 154 -7.19 -4.40 6.55
CA LEU A 154 -7.69 -5.75 6.68
C LEU A 154 -7.51 -6.22 8.11
N LEU A 155 -8.60 -6.61 8.76
CA LEU A 155 -8.57 -7.24 10.08
C LEU A 155 -8.81 -8.73 9.93
N PHE A 156 -7.94 -9.56 10.50
CA PHE A 156 -8.01 -11.02 10.42
C PHE A 156 -8.29 -11.62 11.81
N PRO A 157 -9.17 -12.63 11.89
CA PRO A 157 -9.56 -13.23 13.16
C PRO A 157 -8.45 -14.08 13.79
N ASP A 158 -7.52 -14.55 12.96
CA ASP A 158 -6.44 -15.45 13.35
C ASP A 158 -5.07 -14.79 13.12
N ALA A 159 -4.07 -15.24 13.87
CA ALA A 159 -2.68 -14.86 13.65
C ALA A 159 -2.18 -15.22 12.24
N GLY A 160 -1.21 -14.45 11.74
CA GLY A 160 -0.55 -14.68 10.46
C GLY A 160 -1.44 -14.40 9.25
N MET A 161 -2.40 -13.48 9.38
CA MET A 161 -3.34 -13.07 8.33
C MET A 161 -4.21 -14.24 7.84
N ARG A 162 -4.65 -15.09 8.77
CA ARG A 162 -5.49 -16.25 8.48
C ARG A 162 -6.95 -15.98 8.81
N GLY A 163 -7.82 -16.83 8.27
CA GLY A 163 -9.26 -16.65 8.35
C GLY A 163 -9.79 -15.61 7.35
N ARG A 164 -11.11 -15.42 7.35
CA ARG A 164 -11.78 -14.45 6.45
C ARG A 164 -11.62 -13.03 7.00
N PRO A 165 -10.94 -12.11 6.29
CA PRO A 165 -10.74 -10.76 6.79
C PRO A 165 -11.99 -9.89 6.61
N VAL A 166 -12.11 -8.89 7.49
CA VAL A 166 -12.95 -7.72 7.25
C VAL A 166 -12.12 -6.64 6.58
N ARG A 167 -12.65 -6.07 5.49
CA ARG A 167 -12.00 -5.02 4.70
C ARG A 167 -12.62 -3.67 5.03
N LEU A 168 -11.78 -2.69 5.36
CA LEU A 168 -12.21 -1.39 5.84
C LEU A 168 -11.46 -0.29 5.11
N ASP A 169 -12.18 0.61 4.43
CA ASP A 169 -11.61 1.73 3.68
C ASP A 169 -11.76 3.08 4.39
N ARG A 170 -12.52 3.09 5.48
CA ARG A 170 -12.91 4.30 6.22
C ARG A 170 -12.88 4.04 7.72
N GLU A 171 -13.01 5.12 8.49
CA GLU A 171 -13.17 5.01 9.94
C GLU A 171 -14.42 4.20 10.31
N VAL A 172 -14.27 3.40 11.36
CA VAL A 172 -15.29 2.53 11.93
C VAL A 172 -15.39 2.83 13.41
N HIS A 173 -16.54 3.39 13.81
CA HIS A 173 -16.82 3.75 15.19
C HIS A 173 -17.12 2.51 16.06
N ASP A 174 -17.59 1.43 15.45
CA ASP A 174 -17.97 0.21 16.15
C ASP A 174 -17.87 -0.99 15.19
N LEU A 175 -16.93 -1.90 15.48
CA LEU A 175 -16.69 -3.13 14.71
C LEU A 175 -17.80 -4.18 14.89
N GLY A 176 -18.65 -4.03 15.90
CA GLY A 176 -19.86 -4.83 16.07
C GLY A 176 -20.78 -4.77 14.85
N ARG A 177 -20.81 -3.62 14.15
CA ARG A 177 -21.57 -3.44 12.89
C ARG A 177 -21.08 -4.34 11.75
N TYR A 178 -19.87 -4.87 11.86
CA TYR A 178 -19.24 -5.78 10.91
C TYR A 178 -19.16 -7.22 11.45
N GLY A 179 -19.72 -7.49 12.64
CA GLY A 179 -19.59 -8.78 13.31
C GLY A 179 -18.15 -9.13 13.70
N PHE A 180 -17.31 -8.11 13.91
CA PHE A 180 -15.86 -8.26 14.08
C PHE A 180 -15.29 -7.66 15.37
N ASN A 181 -16.16 -7.25 16.30
CA ASN A 181 -15.75 -6.69 17.58
C ASN A 181 -14.90 -7.69 18.38
N ASP A 182 -13.73 -7.27 18.86
CA ASP A 182 -12.83 -8.08 19.69
C ASP A 182 -12.33 -9.37 19.03
N ARG A 183 -12.27 -9.41 17.69
CA ARG A 183 -11.85 -10.60 16.94
C ARG A 183 -10.47 -10.50 16.31
N ALA A 184 -9.96 -9.30 16.09
CA ALA A 184 -8.71 -9.13 15.36
C ALA A 184 -7.52 -9.70 16.14
N GLU A 185 -6.76 -10.62 15.54
CA GLU A 185 -5.48 -11.15 16.05
C GLU A 185 -4.30 -10.78 15.12
N SER A 186 -4.59 -10.49 13.84
CA SER A 186 -3.61 -9.92 12.91
C SER A 186 -4.23 -8.88 11.97
N ILE A 187 -3.40 -7.98 11.46
CA ILE A 187 -3.85 -6.80 10.69
C ILE A 187 -2.94 -6.60 9.49
N VAL A 188 -3.50 -6.19 8.36
CA VAL A 188 -2.76 -5.54 7.29
C VAL A 188 -3.29 -4.12 7.12
N VAL A 189 -2.40 -3.13 7.19
CA VAL A 189 -2.71 -1.75 6.84
C VAL A 189 -2.09 -1.51 5.46
N ASN A 190 -2.92 -1.41 4.43
CA ASN A 190 -2.44 -1.25 3.06
C ASN A 190 -1.90 0.17 2.82
N TYR A 191 -2.57 1.20 3.38
CA TYR A 191 -2.11 2.58 3.28
C TYR A 191 -2.72 3.48 4.36
N GLY A 192 -2.07 4.63 4.58
CA GLY A 192 -2.42 5.57 5.64
C GLY A 192 -1.94 5.14 7.03
N ARG A 193 -2.08 6.05 7.98
CA ARG A 193 -1.84 5.79 9.39
C ARG A 193 -3.19 5.69 10.09
N TRP A 194 -3.36 4.65 10.90
CA TRP A 194 -4.64 4.32 11.52
C TRP A 194 -4.47 4.16 13.02
N GLU A 195 -5.42 4.69 13.77
CA GLU A 195 -5.55 4.50 15.20
C GLU A 195 -6.54 3.36 15.45
N PHE A 196 -6.13 2.35 16.21
CA PHE A 196 -6.93 1.19 16.60
C PHE A 196 -7.17 1.27 18.10
N CYS A 197 -8.44 1.25 18.50
CA CYS A 197 -8.86 1.45 19.89
C CYS A 197 -9.59 0.22 20.42
N VAL A 198 -9.37 -0.08 21.71
CA VAL A 198 -9.98 -1.24 22.36
C VAL A 198 -11.46 -1.07 22.65
N ASP A 199 -11.94 0.17 22.77
CA ASP A 199 -13.37 0.46 22.96
C ASP A 199 -13.97 1.09 21.70
N ALA A 200 -15.30 1.00 21.58
CA ALA A 200 -16.05 1.70 20.55
C ALA A 200 -15.95 3.23 20.67
N ASN A 201 -16.14 3.91 19.54
CA ASN A 201 -16.06 5.35 19.36
C ASN A 201 -14.67 5.94 19.65
N PHE A 202 -13.61 5.20 19.32
CA PHE A 202 -12.21 5.62 19.44
C PHE A 202 -11.79 5.91 20.89
N ARG A 203 -12.25 5.07 21.83
CA ARG A 203 -12.01 5.21 23.26
C ARG A 203 -11.13 4.10 23.82
N GLY A 204 -10.76 4.27 25.09
CA GLY A 204 -9.90 3.34 25.81
C GLY A 204 -8.45 3.45 25.36
N ARG A 205 -7.75 2.33 25.42
CA ARG A 205 -6.38 2.23 24.91
C ARG A 205 -6.40 2.23 23.38
N CYS A 206 -5.66 3.16 22.79
CA CYS A 206 -5.47 3.23 21.34
C CYS A 206 -4.00 3.04 20.97
N VAL A 207 -3.76 2.42 19.81
CA VAL A 207 -2.42 2.30 19.21
C VAL A 207 -2.50 2.74 17.76
N VAL A 208 -1.54 3.57 17.38
CA VAL A 208 -1.41 4.05 16.01
C VAL A 208 -0.47 3.15 15.23
N MET A 209 -0.94 2.63 14.09
CA MET A 209 -0.16 1.78 13.18
C MET A 209 -0.09 2.42 11.80
N GLY A 210 1.07 2.31 11.17
CA GLY A 210 1.26 2.71 9.78
C GLY A 210 0.96 1.57 8.81
N PRO A 211 1.17 1.78 7.51
CA PRO A 211 1.05 0.72 6.52
C PRO A 211 2.03 -0.40 6.80
N GLY A 212 1.57 -1.64 6.75
CA GLY A 212 2.36 -2.80 7.12
C GLY A 212 1.53 -4.05 7.41
N SER A 213 2.23 -5.13 7.70
CA SER A 213 1.70 -6.47 7.93
C SER A 213 2.01 -6.92 9.38
N TYR A 214 0.98 -7.00 10.21
CA TYR A 214 1.05 -7.27 11.64
C TYR A 214 0.52 -8.67 11.96
N GLY A 215 1.40 -9.68 11.88
CA GLY A 215 1.01 -11.10 11.98
C GLY A 215 0.58 -11.58 13.38
N ARG A 216 0.86 -10.82 14.43
CA ARG A 216 0.30 -11.02 15.77
C ARG A 216 0.19 -9.67 16.46
N LEU A 217 -0.95 -9.40 17.06
CA LEU A 217 -1.17 -8.16 17.78
C LEU A 217 -0.55 -8.21 19.18
N HIS A 218 0.10 -7.11 19.55
CA HIS A 218 0.72 -6.89 20.85
C HIS A 218 0.21 -5.57 21.44
N GLY A 219 0.68 -5.19 22.63
CA GLY A 219 0.31 -3.92 23.25
C GLY A 219 -1.16 -3.86 23.67
N GLY A 220 -1.78 -5.00 23.99
CA GLY A 220 -3.14 -5.08 24.51
C GLY A 220 -4.25 -4.98 23.44
N LEU A 221 -3.92 -5.08 22.15
CA LEU A 221 -4.89 -5.07 21.07
C LEU A 221 -5.34 -6.46 20.58
N ASP A 222 -4.64 -7.52 20.98
CA ASP A 222 -5.00 -8.90 20.59
C ASP A 222 -6.44 -9.22 21.04
N ARG A 223 -7.31 -9.54 20.07
CA ARG A 223 -8.74 -9.85 20.27
C ARG A 223 -9.49 -8.79 21.09
N ARG A 224 -9.14 -7.53 20.90
CA ARG A 224 -9.71 -6.43 21.70
C ARG A 224 -10.06 -5.18 20.91
N ILE A 225 -9.80 -5.14 19.60
CA ILE A 225 -10.08 -3.95 18.80
C ILE A 225 -11.59 -3.84 18.57
N SER A 226 -12.13 -2.66 18.92
CA SER A 226 -13.56 -2.33 18.78
C SER A 226 -13.81 -1.14 17.85
N SER A 227 -12.81 -0.27 17.61
CA SER A 227 -12.94 0.84 16.66
C SER A 227 -11.61 1.25 16.02
N LEU A 228 -11.68 1.92 14.88
CA LEU A 228 -10.49 2.40 14.16
C LEU A 228 -10.78 3.64 13.30
N ARG A 229 -9.82 4.56 13.24
CA ARG A 229 -9.92 5.75 12.37
C ARG A 229 -8.59 6.12 11.74
N ARG A 230 -8.65 6.89 10.67
CA ARG A 230 -7.46 7.43 10.03
C ARG A 230 -6.89 8.57 10.86
N VAL A 231 -5.59 8.54 11.12
CA VAL A 231 -4.85 9.65 11.70
C VAL A 231 -4.40 10.55 10.56
N ARG A 232 -4.72 11.84 10.65
CA ARG A 232 -4.27 12.87 9.69
C ARG A 232 -2.92 13.42 10.08
#